data_AF-A0A1G1Y3P2-F1
#
_entry.id   AF-A0A1G1Y3P2-F1
#
_cell.length_a   1.000
_cell.length_b   1.000
_cell.length_c   1.000
_cell.angle_alpha   90.00
_cell.angle_beta   90.00
_cell.angle_gamma   90.00
#
_symmetry.space_group_name_H-M   'P 1'
#
loop_
_entity.id
_entity.type
_entity.pdbx_description
1 polymer ?
#
loop_
_entity_poly.entity_id
_entity_poly.type
_entity_poly.pdbx_seq_one_letter_code
_entity_poly.pdbx_strand_id
1 'polypeptide(L)'
;MSIIKKNVFIGIVVFLVLGSIFSFVQNTEAVEATETEIFFDDFESSDNNWGLAQGWSIISEEGNHILQGTQHTFATAYTEGVVTKLELKLKLLQGSIHLNIRSQAIPEGLNRYFIGFNNNNSYISKQVGDNFQHLKNGEGISLNKWHNIKIEVTNNKINVFSDGKLAVWVQDDNLLQEGGISFETLDDSIAYIDNVRVETLVPEVRELKAQELFSNGEHKGDLTLEGRDFLVLKKGKFEQFGNIYLKDRSKLIIRDSTFKITRYQRLLNHWG
;
A
#
# COMPACT_ATOMS: atom_id res chain seq x y z
N MET A 1 86.31 -23.60 -40.17
CA MET A 1 86.13 -23.58 -38.71
C MET A 1 84.64 -23.43 -38.42
N SER A 2 84.06 -24.50 -37.84
CA SER A 2 82.76 -24.68 -37.16
C SER A 2 81.50 -23.83 -37.49
N ILE A 3 80.51 -24.53 -38.04
CA ILE A 3 79.06 -24.68 -37.70
C ILE A 3 78.48 -23.76 -36.58
N ILE A 4 77.26 -23.22 -36.80
CA ILE A 4 76.01 -23.54 -36.06
C ILE A 4 74.79 -22.83 -36.71
N LYS A 5 73.73 -23.61 -37.00
CA LYS A 5 72.37 -23.19 -37.38
C LYS A 5 71.61 -22.59 -36.20
N LYS A 6 70.62 -21.72 -36.44
CA LYS A 6 69.33 -21.73 -35.70
C LYS A 6 68.23 -20.97 -36.43
N ASN A 7 67.10 -21.66 -36.58
CA ASN A 7 65.81 -21.16 -37.07
C ASN A 7 65.22 -20.13 -36.10
N VAL A 8 64.48 -19.15 -36.62
CA VAL A 8 63.52 -18.38 -35.82
C VAL A 8 62.18 -18.36 -36.55
N PHE A 9 61.19 -18.94 -35.86
CA PHE A 9 59.76 -18.91 -36.11
C PHE A 9 59.24 -17.46 -35.97
N ILE A 10 58.50 -16.95 -36.96
CA ILE A 10 57.70 -15.73 -36.80
C ILE A 10 56.29 -16.19 -36.41
N GLY A 11 55.99 -16.07 -35.12
CA GLY A 11 54.65 -16.28 -34.57
C GLY A 11 53.77 -15.06 -34.83
N ILE A 12 52.56 -15.31 -35.33
CA ILE A 12 51.48 -14.34 -35.48
C ILE A 12 50.99 -13.93 -34.09
N VAL A 13 51.05 -12.64 -33.78
CA VAL A 13 50.42 -12.06 -32.59
C VAL A 13 48.97 -11.75 -32.94
N VAL A 14 48.05 -12.53 -32.39
CA VAL A 14 46.61 -12.24 -32.41
C VAL A 14 46.29 -11.37 -31.19
N PHE A 15 45.89 -10.12 -31.41
CA PHE A 15 45.29 -9.27 -30.37
C PHE A 15 43.84 -9.72 -30.15
N LEU A 16 43.59 -10.43 -29.06
CA LEU A 16 42.24 -10.65 -28.54
C LEU A 16 41.81 -9.41 -27.75
N VAL A 17 40.95 -8.58 -28.35
CA VAL A 17 40.20 -7.55 -27.63
C VAL A 17 39.07 -8.25 -26.88
N LEU A 18 39.32 -8.57 -25.60
CA LEU A 18 38.27 -8.97 -24.66
C LEU A 18 37.46 -7.71 -24.32
N GLY A 19 36.39 -7.48 -25.08
CA GLY A 19 35.34 -6.54 -24.71
C GLY A 19 34.63 -7.08 -23.46
N SER A 20 34.92 -6.49 -22.30
CA SER A 20 34.17 -6.71 -21.07
C SER A 20 32.77 -6.12 -21.25
N ILE A 21 31.80 -6.99 -21.50
CA ILE A 21 30.38 -6.67 -21.37
C ILE A 21 30.13 -6.49 -19.87
N PHE A 22 30.19 -5.26 -19.39
CA PHE A 22 29.59 -4.90 -18.10
C PHE A 22 28.07 -4.95 -18.29
N SER A 23 27.49 -6.11 -18.04
CA SER A 23 26.05 -6.24 -17.82
C SER A 23 25.75 -5.48 -16.53
N PHE A 24 25.21 -4.27 -16.66
CA PHE A 24 24.55 -3.59 -15.56
C PHE A 24 23.31 -4.41 -15.22
N VAL A 25 23.46 -5.38 -14.32
CA VAL A 25 22.32 -5.96 -13.62
C VAL A 25 21.77 -4.82 -12.80
N GLN A 26 20.67 -4.22 -13.25
CA GLN A 26 19.81 -3.49 -12.34
C GLN A 26 19.41 -4.51 -11.28
N ASN A 27 20.00 -4.38 -10.08
CA ASN A 27 19.48 -5.03 -8.91
C ASN A 27 18.02 -4.62 -8.83
N THR A 28 17.15 -5.56 -9.16
CA THR A 28 15.74 -5.51 -8.80
C THR A 28 15.69 -5.14 -7.33
N GLU A 29 15.02 -4.04 -7.02
CA GLU A 29 14.84 -3.53 -5.67
C GLU A 29 14.42 -4.70 -4.78
N ALA A 30 15.16 -4.88 -3.68
CA ALA A 30 14.79 -5.82 -2.65
C ALA A 30 13.36 -5.47 -2.23
N VAL A 31 12.47 -6.46 -2.28
CA VAL A 31 11.14 -6.37 -1.68
C VAL A 31 11.36 -5.89 -0.25
N GLU A 32 10.96 -4.64 0.04
CA GLU A 32 11.05 -4.08 1.38
C GLU A 32 10.37 -5.04 2.34
N ALA A 33 10.99 -5.33 3.48
CA ALA A 33 10.38 -6.17 4.49
C ALA A 33 9.02 -5.55 4.88
N THR A 34 7.94 -6.30 4.67
CA THR A 34 6.59 -5.87 5.02
C THR A 34 6.13 -6.60 6.27
N GLU A 35 5.70 -5.85 7.27
CA GLU A 35 5.00 -6.41 8.44
C GLU A 35 3.53 -6.63 8.06
N THR A 36 2.89 -7.64 8.67
CA THR A 36 1.43 -7.82 8.56
C THR A 36 0.74 -7.12 9.71
N GLU A 37 -0.13 -6.17 9.39
CA GLU A 37 -0.98 -5.48 10.36
C GLU A 37 -2.43 -5.94 10.21
N ILE A 38 -3.12 -6.10 11.35
CA ILE A 38 -4.50 -6.53 11.43
C ILE A 38 -5.36 -5.36 11.91
N PHE A 39 -6.26 -4.92 11.04
CA PHE A 39 -7.39 -4.06 11.43
C PHE A 39 -8.61 -4.93 11.72
N PHE A 40 -9.33 -4.62 12.80
CA PHE A 40 -10.56 -5.31 13.16
C PHE A 40 -11.59 -4.31 13.69
N ASP A 41 -12.84 -4.48 13.27
CA ASP A 41 -13.97 -3.71 13.76
C ASP A 41 -15.25 -4.56 13.74
N ASP A 42 -15.83 -4.79 14.91
CA ASP A 42 -17.15 -5.40 15.10
C ASP A 42 -18.24 -4.36 15.39
N PHE A 43 -17.90 -3.07 15.34
CA PHE A 43 -18.78 -1.93 15.55
C PHE A 43 -19.38 -1.80 16.97
N GLU A 44 -18.91 -2.60 17.94
CA GLU A 44 -19.36 -2.53 19.33
C GLU A 44 -18.67 -1.43 20.14
N SER A 45 -17.55 -0.90 19.62
CA SER A 45 -16.84 0.23 20.21
C SER A 45 -17.24 1.56 19.56
N SER A 46 -16.89 2.67 20.22
CA SER A 46 -17.12 4.03 19.69
C SER A 46 -15.91 4.58 18.91
N ASP A 47 -15.08 3.69 18.38
CA ASP A 47 -13.84 4.09 17.73
C ASP A 47 -14.11 4.75 16.38
N ASN A 48 -13.48 5.91 16.14
CA ASN A 48 -13.63 6.67 14.90
C ASN A 48 -12.72 6.10 13.79
N ASN A 49 -12.88 4.81 13.50
CA ASN A 49 -12.05 4.06 12.54
C ASN A 49 -12.51 4.21 11.09
N TRP A 50 -13.62 4.92 10.86
CA TRP A 50 -14.29 5.03 9.57
C TRP A 50 -14.62 6.47 9.20
N GLY A 51 -14.49 6.80 7.92
CA GLY A 51 -15.15 7.93 7.29
C GLY A 51 -16.49 7.49 6.73
N LEU A 52 -17.59 7.91 7.37
CA LEU A 52 -18.95 7.55 6.97
C LEU A 52 -19.59 8.71 6.18
N ALA A 53 -19.82 8.52 4.89
CA ALA A 53 -20.58 9.47 4.08
C ALA A 53 -22.08 9.38 4.38
N GLN A 54 -22.86 10.33 3.85
CA GLN A 54 -24.31 10.33 3.99
C GLN A 54 -24.91 8.99 3.54
N GLY A 55 -25.80 8.43 4.36
CA GLY A 55 -26.41 7.12 4.11
C GLY A 55 -25.66 5.94 4.74
N TRP A 56 -24.49 6.19 5.35
CA TRP A 56 -23.78 5.22 6.18
C TRP A 56 -23.88 5.57 7.66
N SER A 57 -24.19 4.58 8.49
CA SER A 57 -24.27 4.75 9.95
C SER A 57 -24.13 3.41 10.68
N ILE A 58 -23.63 3.46 11.91
CA ILE A 58 -23.70 2.31 12.82
C ILE A 58 -25.09 2.30 13.47
N ILE A 59 -25.79 1.17 13.39
CA ILE A 59 -27.12 0.97 13.98
C ILE A 59 -27.13 -0.27 14.88
N SER A 60 -28.12 -0.36 15.78
CA SER A 60 -28.35 -1.58 16.56
C SER A 60 -29.41 -2.46 15.89
N GLU A 61 -29.05 -3.72 15.60
CA GLU A 61 -29.94 -4.79 15.14
C GLU A 61 -29.89 -5.93 16.18
N GLU A 62 -31.01 -6.22 16.84
CA GLU A 62 -31.14 -7.33 17.81
C GLU A 62 -30.09 -7.33 18.94
N GLY A 63 -29.59 -6.14 19.32
CA GLY A 63 -28.58 -5.98 20.37
C GLY A 63 -27.13 -6.10 19.91
N ASN A 64 -26.90 -6.22 18.59
CA ASN A 64 -25.59 -6.12 17.94
C ASN A 64 -25.50 -4.79 17.20
N HIS A 65 -24.35 -4.11 17.25
CA HIS A 65 -24.07 -2.95 16.41
C HIS A 65 -23.53 -3.41 15.06
N ILE A 66 -24.02 -2.78 14.00
CA ILE A 66 -23.65 -3.12 12.63
C ILE A 66 -23.49 -1.86 11.80
N LEU A 67 -22.64 -1.92 10.79
CA LEU A 67 -22.52 -0.85 9.81
C LEU A 67 -23.60 -1.02 8.73
N GLN A 68 -24.47 -0.02 8.59
CA GLN A 68 -25.52 0.04 7.57
C GLN A 68 -25.16 1.05 6.48
N GLY A 69 -25.35 0.67 5.21
CA GLY A 69 -25.35 1.55 4.04
C GLY A 69 -26.72 1.58 3.35
N THR A 70 -27.18 2.77 2.93
CA THR A 70 -28.51 3.01 2.34
C THR A 70 -28.53 3.96 1.13
N GLN A 71 -27.38 4.53 0.74
CA GLN A 71 -27.27 5.48 -0.37
C GLN A 71 -26.04 5.19 -1.22
N HIS A 72 -26.00 5.75 -2.43
CA HIS A 72 -24.87 5.59 -3.35
C HIS A 72 -23.66 6.44 -2.95
N THR A 73 -23.05 6.06 -1.83
CA THR A 73 -21.94 6.76 -1.17
C THR A 73 -21.02 5.75 -0.48
N PHE A 74 -19.97 6.22 0.19
CA PHE A 74 -18.91 5.38 0.74
C PHE A 74 -18.87 5.35 2.27
N ALA A 75 -18.56 4.18 2.83
CA ALA A 75 -17.91 4.04 4.13
C ALA A 75 -16.45 3.64 3.90
N THR A 76 -15.49 4.40 4.44
CA THR A 76 -14.05 4.16 4.20
C THR A 76 -13.34 3.85 5.50
N ALA A 77 -12.63 2.73 5.58
CA ALA A 77 -11.84 2.40 6.76
C ALA A 77 -10.51 3.15 6.74
N TYR A 78 -10.04 3.61 7.90
CA TYR A 78 -8.71 4.20 8.05
C TYR A 78 -7.63 3.13 8.24
N THR A 79 -7.34 2.35 7.20
CA THR A 79 -6.27 1.34 7.21
C THR A 79 -4.97 1.87 6.60
N GLU A 80 -3.84 1.26 6.96
CA GLU A 80 -2.53 1.53 6.35
C GLU A 80 -2.12 0.43 5.37
N GLY A 81 -1.15 0.75 4.52
CA GLY A 81 -0.47 -0.23 3.69
C GLY A 81 -1.37 -0.87 2.64
N VAL A 82 -1.10 -2.15 2.43
CA VAL A 82 -1.45 -2.90 1.23
C VAL A 82 -2.33 -4.07 1.67
N VAL A 83 -3.66 -3.88 1.68
CA VAL A 83 -4.70 -4.93 1.88
C VAL A 83 -4.41 -6.26 1.15
N THR A 84 -4.03 -7.30 1.87
CA THR A 84 -3.86 -8.66 1.30
C THR A 84 -5.07 -9.54 1.56
N LYS A 85 -5.87 -9.20 2.58
CA LYS A 85 -7.06 -9.98 2.93
C LYS A 85 -8.13 -9.08 3.54
N LEU A 86 -9.38 -9.37 3.20
CA LEU A 86 -10.58 -8.79 3.80
C LEU A 86 -11.54 -9.93 4.16
N GLU A 87 -11.94 -10.02 5.41
CA GLU A 87 -12.99 -10.91 5.91
C GLU A 87 -14.08 -10.06 6.55
N LEU A 88 -15.35 -10.35 6.26
CA LEU A 88 -16.49 -9.68 6.88
C LEU A 88 -17.75 -10.53 6.82
N LYS A 89 -18.75 -10.16 7.61
CA LYS A 89 -20.13 -10.59 7.43
C LYS A 89 -20.88 -9.56 6.59
N LEU A 90 -21.61 -10.03 5.58
CA LEU A 90 -22.43 -9.20 4.70
C LEU A 90 -23.86 -9.71 4.70
N LYS A 91 -24.83 -8.82 4.91
CA LYS A 91 -26.26 -9.08 4.67
C LYS A 91 -26.80 -8.01 3.74
N LEU A 92 -27.11 -8.42 2.52
CA LEU A 92 -27.72 -7.55 1.51
C LEU A 92 -29.24 -7.67 1.64
N LEU A 93 -29.94 -6.57 1.98
CA LEU A 93 -31.40 -6.59 2.05
C LEU A 93 -32.02 -6.39 0.67
N GLN A 94 -31.44 -5.48 -0.13
CA GLN A 94 -31.86 -5.21 -1.49
C GLN A 94 -30.72 -4.54 -2.29
N GLY A 95 -30.84 -4.60 -3.62
CA GLY A 95 -29.94 -3.91 -4.53
C GLY A 95 -28.58 -4.60 -4.68
N SER A 96 -27.52 -3.80 -4.66
CA SER A 96 -26.13 -4.26 -4.82
C SER A 96 -25.19 -3.50 -3.89
N ILE A 97 -24.04 -4.11 -3.62
CA ILE A 97 -22.94 -3.48 -2.87
C ILE A 97 -21.61 -3.74 -3.59
N HIS A 98 -20.73 -2.76 -3.54
CA HIS A 98 -19.31 -2.90 -3.86
C HIS A 98 -18.49 -2.98 -2.57
N LEU A 99 -17.73 -4.06 -2.44
CA LEU A 99 -16.64 -4.18 -1.48
C LEU A 99 -15.35 -3.78 -2.19
N ASN A 100 -14.75 -2.66 -1.78
CA ASN A 100 -13.56 -2.13 -2.41
C ASN A 100 -12.31 -2.56 -1.64
N ILE A 101 -11.31 -3.05 -2.36
CA ILE A 101 -9.96 -3.27 -1.83
C ILE A 101 -8.97 -2.47 -2.68
N ARG A 102 -7.79 -2.16 -2.12
CA ARG A 102 -6.80 -1.31 -2.79
C ARG A 102 -7.41 0.04 -3.18
N SER A 103 -8.33 0.54 -2.35
CA SER A 103 -9.09 1.76 -2.60
C SER A 103 -8.26 2.97 -2.20
N GLN A 104 -7.98 3.85 -3.15
CA GLN A 104 -7.19 5.05 -2.96
C GLN A 104 -7.72 6.19 -3.82
N ALA A 105 -8.04 7.31 -3.19
CA ALA A 105 -8.36 8.55 -3.90
C ALA A 105 -7.09 9.12 -4.55
N ILE A 106 -7.20 9.47 -5.82
CA ILE A 106 -6.15 10.14 -6.59
C ILE A 106 -6.70 11.44 -7.19
N PRO A 107 -5.85 12.38 -7.65
CA PRO A 107 -6.33 13.63 -8.23
C PRO A 107 -7.33 13.42 -9.39
N GLU A 108 -7.13 12.36 -10.18
CA GLU A 108 -7.95 11.98 -11.34
C GLU A 108 -9.07 10.97 -11.02
N GLY A 109 -9.50 10.85 -9.75
CA GLY A 109 -10.60 9.98 -9.35
C GLY A 109 -10.20 8.93 -8.31
N LEU A 110 -10.42 7.66 -8.62
CA LEU A 110 -10.23 6.57 -7.67
C LEU A 110 -9.50 5.39 -8.31
N ASN A 111 -8.50 4.86 -7.61
CA ASN A 111 -7.93 3.55 -7.90
C ASN A 111 -8.57 2.54 -6.95
N ARG A 112 -9.10 1.43 -7.48
CA ARG A 112 -9.65 0.33 -6.67
C ARG A 112 -9.85 -0.96 -7.47
N TYR A 113 -9.90 -2.08 -6.76
CA TYR A 113 -10.75 -3.19 -7.19
C TYR A 113 -12.07 -3.08 -6.46
N PHE A 114 -13.17 -3.22 -7.17
CA PHE A 114 -14.50 -3.30 -6.58
C PHE A 114 -15.10 -4.66 -6.87
N ILE A 115 -15.46 -5.35 -5.78
CA ILE A 115 -16.11 -6.65 -5.80
C ILE A 115 -17.60 -6.38 -5.61
N GLY A 116 -18.36 -6.50 -6.68
CA GLY A 116 -19.80 -6.31 -6.67
C GLY A 116 -20.54 -7.58 -6.23
N PHE A 117 -21.55 -7.42 -5.39
CA PHE A 117 -22.48 -8.48 -5.00
C PHE A 117 -23.93 -8.02 -5.19
N ASN A 118 -24.75 -8.89 -5.75
CA ASN A 118 -26.21 -8.83 -5.68
C ASN A 118 -26.80 -10.25 -5.59
N ASN A 119 -28.14 -10.35 -5.68
CA ASN A 119 -28.84 -11.63 -5.58
C ASN A 119 -28.48 -12.63 -6.70
N ASN A 120 -28.09 -12.14 -7.86
CA ASN A 120 -27.97 -12.93 -9.08
C ASN A 120 -26.51 -13.23 -9.43
N ASN A 121 -25.59 -12.29 -9.18
CA ASN A 121 -24.18 -12.44 -9.50
C ASN A 121 -23.26 -11.77 -8.48
N SER A 122 -22.00 -12.16 -8.54
CA SER A 122 -20.87 -11.37 -8.08
C SER A 122 -19.98 -11.02 -9.25
N TYR A 123 -19.13 -10.01 -9.09
CA TYR A 123 -18.14 -9.68 -10.10
C TYR A 123 -16.93 -8.96 -9.51
N ILE A 124 -15.82 -8.99 -10.24
CA ILE A 124 -14.62 -8.20 -9.94
C ILE A 124 -14.41 -7.24 -11.10
N SER A 125 -14.25 -5.97 -10.76
CA SER A 125 -13.87 -4.91 -11.68
C SER A 125 -12.73 -4.09 -11.10
N LYS A 126 -11.99 -3.43 -11.98
CA LYS A 126 -10.87 -2.55 -11.63
C LYS A 126 -11.19 -1.14 -12.12
N GLN A 127 -10.85 -0.17 -11.28
CA GLN A 127 -10.87 1.25 -11.62
C GLN A 127 -9.46 1.82 -11.48
N VAL A 128 -9.03 2.59 -12.48
CA VAL A 128 -7.82 3.40 -12.43
C VAL A 128 -8.16 4.81 -12.91
N GLY A 129 -8.26 5.76 -11.98
CA GLY A 129 -8.84 7.09 -12.25
C GLY A 129 -10.27 6.96 -12.78
N ASP A 130 -10.52 7.50 -13.97
CA ASP A 130 -11.83 7.41 -14.64
C ASP A 130 -12.01 6.14 -15.49
N ASN A 131 -10.98 5.29 -15.61
CA ASN A 131 -11.04 4.10 -16.44
C ASN A 131 -11.60 2.90 -15.66
N PHE A 132 -12.71 2.33 -16.15
CA PHE A 132 -13.36 1.16 -15.57
C PHE A 132 -13.17 -0.07 -16.45
N GLN A 133 -12.71 -1.16 -15.84
CA GLN A 133 -12.50 -2.43 -16.52
C GLN A 133 -13.21 -3.55 -15.76
N HIS A 134 -14.20 -4.17 -16.41
CA HIS A 134 -14.79 -5.42 -15.92
C HIS A 134 -13.81 -6.57 -16.11
N LEU A 135 -13.61 -7.40 -15.08
CA LEU A 135 -12.65 -8.50 -15.14
C LEU A 135 -13.31 -9.88 -15.14
N LYS A 136 -14.25 -10.12 -14.22
CA LYS A 136 -14.84 -11.45 -14.06
C LYS A 136 -16.22 -11.41 -13.43
N ASN A 137 -17.09 -12.33 -13.83
CA ASN A 137 -18.37 -12.62 -13.16
C ASN A 137 -18.27 -13.93 -12.35
N GLY A 138 -19.10 -14.04 -11.32
CA GLY A 138 -19.32 -15.24 -10.53
C GLY A 138 -20.72 -15.28 -9.93
N GLU A 139 -20.89 -16.13 -8.92
CA GLU A 139 -22.19 -16.39 -8.29
C GLU A 139 -22.56 -15.29 -7.28
N GLY A 140 -23.86 -14.94 -7.25
CA GLY A 140 -24.39 -13.97 -6.29
C GLY A 140 -24.59 -14.55 -4.89
N ILE A 141 -25.11 -13.72 -3.99
CA ILE A 141 -25.45 -14.10 -2.60
C ILE A 141 -26.94 -13.93 -2.37
N SER A 142 -27.54 -14.72 -1.48
CA SER A 142 -28.96 -14.58 -1.21
C SER A 142 -29.27 -13.31 -0.39
N LEU A 143 -30.38 -12.64 -0.71
CA LEU A 143 -30.84 -11.50 0.08
C LEU A 143 -31.32 -11.91 1.48
N ASN A 144 -31.29 -10.95 2.40
CA ASN A 144 -31.81 -11.05 3.78
C ASN A 144 -31.14 -12.17 4.61
N LYS A 145 -29.92 -12.57 4.25
CA LYS A 145 -29.12 -13.53 5.00
C LYS A 145 -27.71 -13.00 5.21
N TRP A 146 -27.14 -13.34 6.35
CA TRP A 146 -25.73 -13.10 6.62
C TRP A 146 -24.88 -14.12 5.86
N HIS A 147 -23.89 -13.61 5.13
CA HIS A 147 -22.89 -14.37 4.41
C HIS A 147 -21.50 -14.03 4.93
N ASN A 148 -20.65 -15.04 5.09
CA ASN A 148 -19.23 -14.80 5.41
C ASN A 148 -18.48 -14.56 4.10
N ILE A 149 -18.04 -13.33 3.88
CA ILE A 149 -17.29 -12.94 2.68
C ILE A 149 -15.80 -12.91 3.02
N LYS A 150 -15.00 -13.47 2.13
CA LYS A 150 -13.53 -13.41 2.21
C LYS A 150 -12.95 -13.03 0.86
N ILE A 151 -12.10 -12.02 0.83
CA ILE A 151 -11.34 -11.61 -0.34
C ILE A 151 -9.86 -11.77 0.00
N GLU A 152 -9.13 -12.52 -0.81
CA GLU A 152 -7.69 -12.80 -0.64
C GLU A 152 -6.93 -12.37 -1.88
N VAL A 153 -5.91 -11.54 -1.69
CA VAL A 153 -4.95 -11.16 -2.71
C VAL A 153 -3.65 -11.92 -2.45
N THR A 154 -3.33 -12.87 -3.31
CA THR A 154 -2.11 -13.67 -3.21
C THR A 154 -1.39 -13.65 -4.55
N ASN A 155 -0.13 -13.19 -4.54
CA ASN A 155 0.62 -12.88 -5.76
C ASN A 155 -0.19 -11.91 -6.63
N ASN A 156 -0.42 -12.23 -7.90
CA ASN A 156 -1.22 -11.48 -8.86
C ASN A 156 -2.69 -11.95 -8.94
N LYS A 157 -3.20 -12.68 -7.95
CA LYS A 157 -4.56 -13.24 -7.96
C LYS A 157 -5.43 -12.65 -6.87
N ILE A 158 -6.67 -12.33 -7.23
CA ILE A 158 -7.73 -11.91 -6.31
C ILE A 158 -8.77 -13.02 -6.29
N ASN A 159 -8.94 -13.66 -5.13
CA ASN A 159 -9.93 -14.71 -4.91
C ASN A 159 -11.02 -14.18 -3.98
N VAL A 160 -12.27 -14.40 -4.35
CA VAL A 160 -13.44 -13.99 -3.56
C VAL A 160 -14.23 -15.24 -3.18
N PHE A 161 -14.50 -15.39 -1.90
CA PHE A 161 -15.25 -16.50 -1.33
C PHE A 161 -16.52 -15.98 -0.66
N SER A 162 -17.60 -16.75 -0.78
CA SER A 162 -18.83 -16.60 0.00
C SER A 162 -19.13 -17.90 0.71
N ASP A 163 -19.30 -17.84 2.04
CA ASP A 163 -19.55 -19.00 2.90
C ASP A 163 -18.54 -20.14 2.70
N GLY A 164 -17.28 -19.76 2.53
CA GLY A 164 -16.17 -20.69 2.30
C GLY A 164 -16.08 -21.28 0.89
N LYS A 165 -17.01 -20.97 -0.03
CA LYS A 165 -16.97 -21.40 -1.43
C LYS A 165 -16.38 -20.30 -2.31
N LEU A 166 -15.52 -20.66 -3.25
CA LEU A 166 -14.95 -19.71 -4.22
C LEU A 166 -16.07 -19.19 -5.14
N ALA A 167 -16.42 -17.91 -5.01
CA ALA A 167 -17.49 -17.26 -5.76
C ALA A 167 -16.99 -16.72 -7.10
N VAL A 168 -15.84 -16.04 -7.10
CA VAL A 168 -15.20 -15.47 -8.29
C VAL A 168 -13.70 -15.27 -8.06
N TRP A 169 -12.89 -15.33 -9.11
CA TRP A 169 -11.47 -15.01 -9.03
C TRP A 169 -10.94 -14.42 -10.33
N VAL A 170 -9.85 -13.66 -10.24
CA VAL A 170 -9.13 -13.10 -11.38
C VAL A 170 -7.62 -13.13 -11.13
N GLN A 171 -6.84 -13.24 -12.21
CA GLN A 171 -5.42 -12.92 -12.21
C GLN A 171 -5.22 -11.59 -12.95
N ASP A 172 -4.54 -10.63 -12.31
CA ASP A 172 -4.20 -9.33 -12.88
C ASP A 172 -2.70 -9.10 -12.74
N ASP A 173 -1.98 -9.12 -13.87
CA ASP A 173 -0.52 -8.96 -13.88
C ASP A 173 -0.08 -7.53 -13.54
N ASN A 174 -1.00 -6.56 -13.55
CA ASN A 174 -0.75 -5.16 -13.19
C ASN A 174 -1.51 -4.79 -11.91
N LEU A 175 -1.30 -5.53 -10.82
CA LEU A 175 -1.99 -5.29 -9.54
C LEU A 175 -1.83 -3.85 -9.05
N LEU A 176 -2.91 -3.28 -8.49
CA LEU A 176 -2.81 -2.08 -7.66
C LEU A 176 -1.93 -2.39 -6.44
N GLN A 177 -0.98 -1.50 -6.15
CA GLN A 177 0.07 -1.73 -5.15
C GLN A 177 -0.25 -1.13 -3.79
N GLU A 178 -1.29 -0.31 -3.69
CA GLU A 178 -1.63 0.42 -2.46
C GLU A 178 -3.14 0.60 -2.31
N GLY A 179 -3.55 1.18 -1.18
CA GLY A 179 -4.93 1.53 -0.90
C GLY A 179 -5.60 0.62 0.13
N GLY A 180 -6.54 1.21 0.86
CA GLY A 180 -7.28 0.56 1.94
C GLY A 180 -8.54 -0.15 1.46
N ILE A 181 -9.53 -0.23 2.36
CA ILE A 181 -10.85 -0.74 2.04
C ILE A 181 -11.91 0.36 2.11
N SER A 182 -12.95 0.20 1.31
CA SER A 182 -14.18 0.99 1.43
C SER A 182 -15.37 0.15 1.00
N PHE A 183 -16.56 0.55 1.43
CA PHE A 183 -17.82 -0.07 1.04
C PHE A 183 -18.70 0.97 0.37
N GLU A 184 -19.39 0.57 -0.70
CA GLU A 184 -20.25 1.44 -1.49
C GLU A 184 -21.54 0.68 -1.80
N THR A 185 -22.65 1.12 -1.23
CA THR A 185 -23.98 0.70 -1.68
C THR A 185 -24.29 1.42 -2.98
N LEU A 186 -25.10 0.82 -3.85
CA LEU A 186 -25.58 1.48 -5.07
C LEU A 186 -26.94 2.14 -4.84
N ASP A 187 -27.47 2.78 -5.88
CA ASP A 187 -28.83 3.31 -5.85
C ASP A 187 -29.83 2.22 -5.45
N ASP A 188 -30.82 2.62 -4.63
CA ASP A 188 -31.85 1.74 -4.09
C ASP A 188 -31.31 0.47 -3.38
N SER A 189 -30.10 0.53 -2.82
CA SER A 189 -29.46 -0.61 -2.16
C SER A 189 -29.39 -0.43 -0.65
N ILE A 190 -29.57 -1.52 0.08
CA ILE A 190 -29.43 -1.55 1.55
C ILE A 190 -28.60 -2.76 1.94
N ALA A 191 -27.50 -2.53 2.64
CA ALA A 191 -26.56 -3.57 3.04
C ALA A 191 -26.07 -3.36 4.47
N TYR A 192 -25.94 -4.46 5.19
CA TYR A 192 -25.41 -4.52 6.55
C TYR A 192 -24.07 -5.25 6.54
N ILE A 193 -23.11 -4.69 7.27
CA ILE A 193 -21.75 -5.20 7.40
C ILE A 193 -21.40 -5.32 8.87
N ASP A 194 -20.71 -6.39 9.21
CA ASP A 194 -20.29 -6.68 10.57
C ASP A 194 -18.98 -7.50 10.57
N ASN A 195 -18.26 -7.52 11.70
CA ASN A 195 -17.07 -8.34 11.93
C ASN A 195 -16.00 -8.16 10.84
N VAL A 196 -15.64 -6.91 10.54
CA VAL A 196 -14.66 -6.57 9.51
C VAL A 196 -13.26 -6.87 10.02
N ARG A 197 -12.50 -7.68 9.29
CA ARG A 197 -11.10 -7.97 9.54
C ARG A 197 -10.29 -7.74 8.27
N VAL A 198 -9.25 -6.93 8.35
CA VAL A 198 -8.37 -6.62 7.22
C VAL A 198 -6.95 -7.00 7.60
N GLU A 199 -6.28 -7.74 6.72
CA GLU A 199 -4.84 -7.93 6.78
C GLU A 199 -4.20 -7.01 5.76
N THR A 200 -3.20 -6.25 6.19
CA THR A 200 -2.46 -5.32 5.35
C THR A 200 -0.97 -5.62 5.45
N LEU A 201 -0.27 -5.52 4.32
CA LEU A 201 1.18 -5.45 4.30
C LEU A 201 1.58 -3.98 4.42
N VAL A 202 2.27 -3.66 5.50
CA VAL A 202 2.74 -2.32 5.80
C VAL A 202 4.27 -2.31 5.71
N PRO A 203 4.89 -1.21 5.21
CA PRO A 203 6.34 -1.09 5.25
C PRO A 203 6.85 -1.29 6.69
N GLU A 204 7.97 -1.99 6.86
CA GLU A 204 8.60 -2.15 8.17
C GLU A 204 8.79 -0.78 8.84
N VAL A 205 8.47 -0.70 10.13
CA VAL A 205 8.75 0.51 10.90
C VAL A 205 10.26 0.62 11.09
N ARG A 206 10.89 1.60 10.44
CA ARG A 206 12.31 1.88 10.65
C ARG A 206 12.51 2.99 11.66
N GLU A 207 13.16 2.65 12.77
CA GLU A 207 13.72 3.66 13.67
C GLU A 207 15.04 4.17 13.08
N LEU A 208 15.05 5.42 12.61
CA LEU A 208 16.30 6.05 12.21
C LEU A 208 17.05 6.53 13.45
N LYS A 209 18.31 6.09 13.59
CA LYS A 209 19.12 6.45 14.76
C LYS A 209 19.68 7.85 14.60
N ALA A 210 19.33 8.73 15.53
CA ALA A 210 19.79 10.12 15.55
C ALA A 210 21.33 10.23 15.54
N GLN A 211 22.04 9.29 16.16
CA GLN A 211 23.50 9.28 16.20
C GLN A 211 24.14 8.95 14.85
N GLU A 212 23.44 8.20 14.00
CA GLU A 212 23.91 7.84 12.66
C GLU A 212 23.67 9.00 11.69
N LEU A 213 22.50 9.65 11.78
CA LEU A 213 22.13 10.78 10.93
C LEU A 213 22.82 12.09 11.34
N PHE A 214 22.90 12.38 12.63
CA PHE A 214 23.47 13.61 13.17
C PHE A 214 24.88 13.34 13.72
N SER A 215 25.83 13.16 12.82
CA SER A 215 27.25 13.04 13.19
C SER A 215 27.70 14.29 13.94
N ASN A 216 28.10 14.15 15.20
CA ASN A 216 28.41 15.25 16.12
C ASN A 216 27.27 16.27 16.33
N GLY A 217 26.02 15.83 16.18
CA GLY A 217 24.85 16.69 16.30
C GLY A 217 24.50 17.46 15.03
N GLU A 218 25.14 17.18 13.88
CA GLU A 218 24.83 17.82 12.61
C GLU A 218 24.43 16.80 11.54
N HIS A 219 23.39 17.10 10.76
CA HIS A 219 23.05 16.41 9.52
C HIS A 219 23.10 17.40 8.36
N LYS A 220 23.72 17.02 7.23
CA LYS A 220 23.89 17.87 6.05
C LYS A 220 23.21 17.24 4.83
N GLY A 221 22.47 18.06 4.09
CA GLY A 221 21.62 17.61 2.99
C GLY A 221 20.17 17.45 3.43
N ASP A 222 19.29 17.18 2.49
CA ASP A 222 17.86 17.04 2.77
C ASP A 222 17.59 15.74 3.53
N LEU A 223 16.84 15.83 4.63
CA LEU A 223 16.37 14.68 5.40
C LEU A 223 14.97 14.30 4.93
N THR A 224 14.78 13.07 4.47
CA THR A 224 13.44 12.55 4.14
C THR A 224 13.12 11.42 5.11
N LEU A 225 12.00 11.54 5.80
CA LEU A 225 11.34 10.44 6.50
C LEU A 225 10.11 10.07 5.68
N GLU A 226 9.91 8.79 5.39
CA GLU A 226 8.79 8.31 4.59
C GLU A 226 8.20 7.01 5.12
N GLY A 227 7.03 6.61 4.63
CA GLY A 227 6.30 5.46 5.14
C GLY A 227 6.01 5.59 6.65
N ARG A 228 6.58 4.65 7.43
CA ARG A 228 6.47 4.62 8.90
C ARG A 228 7.79 4.92 9.61
N ASP A 229 8.74 5.54 8.91
CA ASP A 229 10.00 5.97 9.52
C ASP A 229 9.74 6.85 10.75
N PHE A 230 10.47 6.59 11.84
CA PHE A 230 10.49 7.53 12.94
C PHE A 230 11.90 7.83 13.40
N LEU A 231 12.13 9.12 13.65
CA LEU A 231 13.39 9.65 14.14
C LEU A 231 13.13 10.33 15.48
N VAL A 232 13.74 9.81 16.55
CA VAL A 232 13.65 10.41 17.89
C VAL A 232 14.94 11.16 18.21
N LEU A 233 14.85 12.49 18.26
CA LEU A 233 15.91 13.35 18.77
C LEU A 233 15.73 13.51 20.29
N LYS A 234 16.61 12.88 21.08
CA LYS A 234 16.50 12.86 22.55
C LYS A 234 17.79 13.31 23.24
N LYS A 235 17.66 14.18 24.25
CA LYS A 235 18.76 14.64 25.12
C LYS A 235 19.99 15.10 24.35
N GLY A 236 19.83 16.05 23.44
CA GLY A 236 20.95 16.55 22.62
C GLY A 236 20.71 17.89 21.96
N LYS A 237 21.74 18.35 21.24
CA LYS A 237 21.65 19.48 20.30
C LYS A 237 21.85 18.92 18.90
N PHE A 238 20.88 19.18 18.04
CA PHE A 238 20.82 18.66 16.69
C PHE A 238 20.63 19.83 15.72
N GLU A 239 21.40 19.87 14.64
CA GLU A 239 21.34 20.88 13.60
C GLU A 239 21.20 20.22 12.23
N GLN A 240 20.12 20.55 11.54
CA GLN A 240 19.79 20.08 10.20
C GLN A 240 20.15 21.16 9.18
N PHE A 241 21.13 20.90 8.31
CA PHE A 241 21.50 21.75 7.20
C PHE A 241 20.82 21.27 5.91
N GLY A 242 19.64 21.81 5.62
CA GLY A 242 18.81 21.37 4.49
C GLY A 242 17.34 21.32 4.85
N ASN A 243 16.52 20.79 3.95
CA ASN A 243 15.09 20.59 4.19
C ASN A 243 14.82 19.31 4.99
N ILE A 244 13.64 19.25 5.59
CA ILE A 244 13.10 18.02 6.15
C ILE A 244 11.78 17.75 5.44
N TYR A 245 11.67 16.58 4.84
CA TYR A 245 10.45 16.08 4.23
C TYR A 245 9.90 14.98 5.13
N LEU A 246 8.72 15.21 5.70
CA LEU A 246 7.94 14.17 6.35
C LEU A 246 6.86 13.75 5.37
N LYS A 247 6.95 12.51 4.89
CA LYS A 247 5.95 11.90 4.01
C LYS A 247 5.14 10.87 4.78
N ASP A 248 3.95 10.60 4.29
CA ASP A 248 3.05 9.55 4.79
C ASP A 248 2.79 9.68 6.29
N ARG A 249 3.05 8.63 7.08
CA ARG A 249 2.87 8.61 8.54
C ARG A 249 4.19 8.64 9.29
N SER A 250 5.26 9.09 8.63
CA SER A 250 6.57 9.24 9.25
C SER A 250 6.55 10.28 10.38
N LYS A 251 7.45 10.10 11.36
CA LYS A 251 7.45 10.91 12.58
C LYS A 251 8.85 11.41 12.92
N LEU A 252 8.99 12.74 12.98
CA LEU A 252 10.09 13.37 13.70
C LEU A 252 9.64 13.71 15.12
N ILE A 253 10.27 13.09 16.11
CA ILE A 253 9.94 13.27 17.53
C ILE A 253 11.11 13.94 18.24
N ILE A 254 10.89 15.13 18.81
CA ILE A 254 11.92 15.89 19.53
C ILE A 254 11.56 15.87 21.03
N ARG A 255 12.45 15.33 21.87
CA ARG A 255 12.25 15.21 23.32
C ARG A 255 13.48 15.69 24.07
N ASP A 256 13.31 16.61 25.02
CA ASP A 256 14.39 17.14 25.85
C ASP A 256 15.64 17.55 25.06
N SER A 257 15.44 18.14 23.87
CA SER A 257 16.52 18.42 22.91
C SER A 257 16.37 19.81 22.31
N THR A 258 17.48 20.37 21.83
CA THR A 258 17.47 21.51 20.91
C THR A 258 17.57 20.99 19.49
N PHE A 259 16.64 21.38 18.63
CA PHE A 259 16.70 21.09 17.20
C PHE A 259 16.68 22.39 16.40
N LYS A 260 17.69 22.59 15.55
CA LYS A 260 17.86 23.78 14.72
C LYS A 260 17.82 23.37 13.26
N ILE A 261 17.08 24.11 12.44
CA ILE A 261 17.08 23.96 10.99
C ILE A 261 17.82 25.16 10.41
N THR A 262 18.88 24.89 9.65
CA THR A 262 19.72 25.88 9.02
C THR A 262 19.64 25.72 7.50
N ARG A 263 19.17 26.77 6.82
CA ARG A 263 19.15 26.79 5.36
C ARG A 263 20.58 26.94 4.85
N TYR A 264 20.94 26.17 3.81
CA TYR A 264 22.19 26.42 3.08
C TYR A 264 22.18 27.87 2.56
N GLN A 265 23.03 28.73 3.15
CA GLN A 265 23.49 29.91 2.45
C GLN A 265 24.48 29.41 1.41
N ARG A 266 24.02 29.28 0.16
CA ARG A 266 24.94 29.19 -0.98
C ARG A 266 25.74 30.49 -0.93
N LEU A 267 27.02 30.42 -0.57
CA LEU A 267 27.92 31.56 -0.68
C LEU A 267 27.77 32.05 -2.13
N LEU A 268 27.18 33.23 -2.30
CA LEU A 268 27.31 33.98 -3.53
C LEU A 268 28.80 34.28 -3.60
N ASN A 269 29.54 33.45 -4.33
CA ASN A 269 30.87 33.79 -4.77
C ASN A 269 30.68 35.00 -5.68
N HIS A 270 30.74 36.19 -5.08
CA HIS A 270 30.94 37.42 -5.82
C HIS A 270 32.32 37.28 -6.46
N TRP A 271 32.32 37.07 -7.77
CA TRP A 271 33.52 37.16 -8.59
C TRP A 271 34.02 38.60 -8.47
N GLY A 272 35.10 38.78 -7.71
CA GLY A 272 35.93 39.99 -7.75
C GLY A 272 36.83 39.98 -8.97
#